data_AF-T0ZLY3-F1
#
_entry.id   AF-T0ZLY3-F1
#
_cell.length_a   1.000
_cell.length_b   1.000
_cell.length_c   1.000
_cell.angle_alpha   90.00
_cell.angle_beta   90.00
_cell.angle_gamma   90.00
#
_symmetry.space_group_name_H-M   'P 1'
#
loop_
_entity.id
_entity.type
_entity.pdbx_description
1 polymer ?
#
loop_
_entity_poly.entity_id
_entity_poly.type
_entity_poly.pdbx_seq_one_letter_code
_entity_poly.pdbx_strand_id
1 'polypeptide(L)'
;MDAGPCASRFAIHQAQHALAETLGAARQQFTLMHVRGASLARGGGRVDRLVRSAPPGVIDQVLRLREQGETIRQGYGLRPIAMRTLERAFHALSLATAERPARPTAPEHIACAATIAAVSREVYRSLVYEQRGFHEFFRAVTPIDVIERMQVGSRTVHRHEGEGIAKLLPVPWVFAWTQTRHLLPAWFGAGSGLAGRERAPTARRGARRVR
;
A
#
# COMPACT_ATOMS: atom_id res chain seq x y z
N MET A 1 6.23 0.64 -6.87
CA MET A 1 7.09 0.83 -8.06
C MET A 1 7.65 -0.50 -8.54
N ASP A 2 8.14 -1.37 -7.65
CA ASP A 2 8.86 -2.60 -8.08
C ASP A 2 7.95 -3.79 -8.40
N ALA A 3 6.81 -3.91 -7.71
CA ALA A 3 5.94 -5.09 -7.79
C ALA A 3 4.45 -4.77 -8.02
N GLY A 4 4.10 -3.49 -8.22
CA GLY A 4 2.70 -3.07 -8.27
C GLY A 4 2.00 -2.98 -6.90
N PRO A 5 0.77 -2.44 -6.85
CA PRO A 5 0.09 -2.06 -5.61
C PRO A 5 -0.38 -3.26 -4.78
N CYS A 6 -0.96 -4.28 -5.40
CA CYS A 6 -1.49 -5.46 -4.70
C CYS A 6 -0.37 -6.28 -4.06
N ALA A 7 0.67 -6.61 -4.84
CA ALA A 7 1.82 -7.36 -4.33
C ALA A 7 2.58 -6.60 -3.24
N SER A 8 2.75 -5.29 -3.39
CA SER A 8 3.41 -4.47 -2.37
C SER A 8 2.62 -4.46 -1.05
N ARG A 9 1.28 -4.33 -1.10
CA ARG A 9 0.44 -4.37 0.11
C ARG A 9 0.46 -5.74 0.78
N PHE A 10 0.39 -6.81 0.00
CA PHE A 10 0.48 -8.17 0.52
C PHE A 10 1.85 -8.42 1.17
N ALA A 11 2.94 -8.01 0.54
CA ALA A 11 4.29 -8.14 1.11
C ALA A 11 4.44 -7.37 2.44
N ILE A 12 3.91 -6.14 2.52
CA ILE A 12 3.92 -5.36 3.76
C ILE A 12 3.11 -6.07 4.86
N HIS A 13 1.92 -6.56 4.52
CA HIS A 13 1.09 -7.30 5.48
C HIS A 13 1.84 -8.53 6.03
N GLN A 14 2.45 -9.33 5.16
CA GLN A 14 3.23 -10.51 5.58
C GLN A 14 4.45 -10.14 6.43
N ALA A 15 5.17 -9.07 6.06
CA ALA A 15 6.32 -8.59 6.82
C ALA A 15 5.92 -8.10 8.21
N GLN A 16 4.81 -7.35 8.31
CA GLN A 16 4.28 -6.89 9.59
C GLN A 16 3.84 -8.05 10.48
N HIS A 17 3.17 -9.06 9.92
CA HIS A 17 2.78 -10.27 10.64
C HIS A 17 4.02 -11.03 11.16
N ALA A 18 5.01 -11.27 10.31
CA ALA A 18 6.24 -11.96 10.69
C ALA A 18 7.01 -11.21 11.80
N LEU A 19 7.07 -9.88 11.73
CA LEU A 19 7.67 -9.04 12.77
C LEU A 19 6.90 -9.16 14.08
N ALA A 20 5.56 -9.09 14.06
CA ALA A 20 4.73 -9.21 15.25
C ALA A 20 4.91 -10.57 15.94
N GLU A 21 4.88 -11.66 15.16
CA GLU A 21 5.12 -13.01 15.67
C GLU A 21 6.51 -13.14 16.29
N THR A 22 7.55 -12.70 15.57
CA THR A 22 8.94 -12.84 16.01
C THR A 22 9.22 -12.04 17.28
N LEU A 23 8.80 -10.78 17.31
CA LEU A 23 9.02 -9.89 18.46
C LEU A 23 8.13 -10.27 19.64
N GLY A 24 6.91 -10.73 19.38
CA GLY A 24 6.00 -11.28 20.38
C GLY A 24 6.56 -12.53 21.06
N ALA A 25 7.10 -13.47 20.28
CA ALA A 25 7.79 -14.66 20.80
C ALA A 25 9.02 -14.30 21.65
N ALA A 26 9.74 -13.24 21.27
CA ALA A 26 10.86 -12.69 22.03
C ALA A 26 10.46 -11.79 23.22
N ARG A 27 9.16 -11.59 23.46
CA ARG A 27 8.60 -10.66 24.46
C ARG A 27 9.15 -9.22 24.35
N GLN A 28 9.48 -8.80 23.14
CA GLN A 28 9.98 -7.46 22.85
C GLN A 28 8.82 -6.54 22.47
N GLN A 29 8.75 -5.38 23.12
CA GLN A 29 7.83 -4.33 22.70
C GLN A 29 8.33 -3.67 21.43
N PHE A 30 7.42 -3.40 20.50
CA PHE A 30 7.75 -2.72 19.25
C PHE A 30 6.66 -1.75 18.83
N THR A 31 7.02 -0.83 17.94
CA THR A 31 6.08 0.10 17.33
C THR A 31 6.47 0.29 15.88
N LEU A 32 5.56 -0.04 14.97
CA LEU A 32 5.77 0.22 13.55
C LEU A 32 5.32 1.64 13.20
N MET A 33 6.13 2.32 12.39
CA MET A 33 5.76 3.62 11.84
C MET A 33 5.06 3.42 10.50
N HIS A 34 3.80 3.85 10.41
CA HIS A 34 3.03 3.75 9.18
C HIS A 34 3.04 5.07 8.41
N VAL A 35 3.23 5.02 7.10
CA VAL A 35 3.19 6.21 6.24
C VAL A 35 1.80 6.36 5.65
N ARG A 36 1.23 7.57 5.76
CA ARG A 36 -0.07 7.96 5.23
C ARG A 36 0.08 9.08 4.21
N GLY A 37 -0.42 8.86 3.00
CA GLY A 37 -0.42 9.85 1.91
C GLY A 37 -1.82 10.29 1.50
N ALA A 38 -1.90 11.15 0.49
CA ALA A 38 -3.20 11.58 -0.06
C ALA A 38 -3.79 10.54 -1.03
N SER A 39 -2.95 9.84 -1.80
CA SER A 39 -3.37 8.92 -2.86
C SER A 39 -3.17 7.45 -2.51
N LEU A 40 -3.95 6.56 -3.12
CA LEU A 40 -3.84 5.11 -2.94
C LEU A 40 -2.43 4.57 -3.22
N ALA A 41 -1.69 5.20 -4.15
CA ALA A 41 -0.31 4.85 -4.48
C ALA A 41 0.72 5.31 -3.44
N ARG A 42 0.36 6.25 -2.54
CA ARG A 42 1.23 6.80 -1.49
C ARG A 42 0.78 6.44 -0.06
N GLY A 43 0.04 5.34 0.09
CA GLY A 43 -0.48 4.93 1.40
C GLY A 43 -1.69 5.75 1.85
N GLY A 44 -2.42 6.33 0.91
CA GLY A 44 -3.64 7.07 1.19
C GLY A 44 -4.80 6.18 1.61
N GLY A 45 -5.65 6.75 2.45
CA GLY A 45 -6.73 6.04 3.10
C GLY A 45 -7.12 6.69 4.41
N ARG A 46 -8.28 6.25 4.92
CA ARG A 46 -8.76 6.63 6.25
C ARG A 46 -7.94 5.89 7.30
N VAL A 47 -7.55 6.56 8.40
CA VAL A 47 -6.81 5.95 9.51
C VAL A 47 -7.51 4.71 10.05
N ASP A 48 -8.85 4.74 10.11
CA ASP A 48 -9.66 3.62 10.58
C ASP A 48 -9.62 2.38 9.65
N ARG A 49 -9.29 2.55 8.37
CA ARG A 49 -9.02 1.41 7.47
C ARG A 49 -7.61 0.89 7.64
N LEU A 50 -6.62 1.79 7.76
CA LEU A 50 -5.23 1.42 7.99
C LEU A 50 -5.10 0.52 9.21
N VAL A 51 -5.69 0.95 10.33
CA VAL A 51 -5.65 0.21 11.60
C VAL A 51 -6.35 -1.15 11.47
N ARG A 52 -7.57 -1.19 10.89
CA ARG A 52 -8.31 -2.46 10.71
C ARG A 52 -7.70 -3.43 9.71
N SER A 53 -6.92 -2.93 8.76
CA SER A 53 -6.25 -3.76 7.74
C SER A 53 -4.88 -4.26 8.17
N ALA A 54 -4.34 -3.75 9.29
CA ALA A 54 -3.07 -4.21 9.82
C ALA A 54 -3.22 -5.65 10.34
N PRO A 55 -2.17 -6.48 10.25
CA PRO A 55 -2.22 -7.80 10.87
C PRO A 55 -2.52 -7.71 12.37
N PRO A 56 -3.16 -8.74 12.95
CA PRO A 56 -3.41 -8.83 14.38
C PRO A 56 -2.14 -8.59 15.21
N GLY A 57 -2.24 -7.77 16.28
CA GLY A 57 -1.12 -7.50 17.19
C GLY A 57 -0.07 -6.50 16.68
N VAL A 58 -0.18 -5.99 15.44
CA VAL A 58 0.78 -5.01 14.90
C VAL A 58 0.58 -3.60 15.45
N ILE A 59 -0.66 -3.22 15.70
CA ILE A 59 -1.04 -1.93 16.28
C ILE A 59 -1.74 -2.22 17.60
N ASP A 60 -1.03 -2.01 18.71
CA ASP A 60 -1.54 -2.18 20.07
C ASP A 60 -1.01 -1.04 20.94
N GLN A 61 -1.91 -0.36 21.67
CA GLN A 61 -1.65 0.78 22.57
C GLN A 61 -1.01 2.04 21.94
N VAL A 62 -0.21 1.90 20.88
CA VAL A 62 0.55 2.97 20.24
C VAL A 62 0.30 2.96 18.74
N LEU A 63 -0.19 4.09 18.22
CA LEU A 63 -0.34 4.34 16.79
C LEU A 63 0.67 5.39 16.33
N ARG A 64 1.71 4.97 15.60
CA ARG A 64 2.72 5.89 15.05
C ARG A 64 2.52 6.10 13.55
N LEU A 65 2.19 7.34 13.18
CA LEU A 65 1.91 7.73 11.79
C LEU A 65 2.90 8.78 11.29
N ARG A 66 3.27 8.69 10.00
CA ARG A 66 3.92 9.75 9.24
C ARG A 66 2.96 10.24 8.17
N GLU A 67 2.46 11.46 8.31
CA GLU A 67 1.63 12.09 7.29
C GLU A 67 2.48 12.82 6.24
N GLN A 68 2.07 12.73 4.98
CA GLN A 68 2.75 13.41 3.89
C GLN A 68 2.36 14.90 3.83
N GLY A 69 3.30 15.75 3.41
CA GLY A 69 3.09 17.20 3.37
C GLY A 69 1.82 17.62 2.61
N GLU A 70 1.46 16.91 1.54
CA GLU A 70 0.25 17.23 0.78
C GLU A 70 -1.08 16.98 1.55
N THR A 71 -1.07 16.17 2.61
CA THR A 71 -2.28 15.90 3.42
C THR A 71 -2.43 16.87 4.58
N ILE A 72 -1.39 17.62 4.94
CA ILE A 72 -1.36 18.44 6.15
C ILE A 72 -2.49 19.48 6.13
N ARG A 73 -2.66 20.21 5.03
CA ARG A 73 -3.74 21.19 4.90
C ARG A 73 -5.13 20.54 5.03
N GLN A 74 -5.31 19.35 4.46
CA GLN A 74 -6.59 18.64 4.49
C GLN A 74 -6.90 18.04 5.87
N GLY A 75 -5.88 17.60 6.62
CA GLY A 75 -6.05 16.96 7.92
C GLY A 75 -6.00 17.94 9.11
N TYR A 76 -5.30 19.06 8.96
CA TYR A 76 -4.93 19.94 10.08
C TYR A 76 -5.03 21.44 9.75
N GLY A 77 -5.53 21.82 8.57
CA GLY A 77 -5.58 23.23 8.14
C GLY A 77 -6.56 24.11 8.92
N LEU A 78 -7.58 23.53 9.56
CA LEU A 78 -8.53 24.23 10.42
C LEU A 78 -8.69 23.44 11.73
N ARG A 79 -8.84 24.15 12.86
CA ARG A 79 -8.97 23.53 14.19
C ARG A 79 -10.05 22.44 14.26
N PRO A 80 -11.30 22.63 13.75
CA PRO A 80 -12.31 21.57 13.79
C PRO A 80 -11.92 20.32 12.99
N ILE A 81 -11.21 20.50 11.87
CA ILE A 81 -10.74 19.40 11.02
C ILE A 81 -9.59 18.65 11.71
N ALA A 82 -8.66 19.39 12.31
CA ALA A 82 -7.55 18.82 13.09
C ALA A 82 -8.08 17.96 14.25
N MET A 83 -9.03 18.48 15.03
CA MET A 83 -9.68 17.74 16.11
C MET A 83 -10.32 16.46 15.58
N ARG A 84 -11.07 16.55 14.48
CA ARG A 84 -11.70 15.38 13.88
C ARG A 84 -10.68 14.34 13.38
N THR A 85 -9.53 14.77 12.86
CA THR A 85 -8.46 13.87 12.43
C THR A 85 -7.88 13.11 13.63
N LEU A 86 -7.59 13.82 14.73
CA LEU A 86 -7.06 13.22 15.97
C LEU A 86 -8.08 12.29 16.63
N GLU A 87 -9.34 12.69 16.74
CA GLU A 87 -10.44 11.87 17.27
C GLU A 87 -10.54 10.54 16.53
N ARG A 88 -10.45 10.55 15.20
CA ARG A 88 -10.55 9.34 14.39
C ARG A 88 -9.35 8.43 14.56
N ALA A 89 -8.16 8.99 14.72
CA ALA A 89 -6.96 8.20 15.01
C ALA A 89 -7.05 7.56 16.40
N PHE A 90 -7.47 8.32 17.41
CA PHE A 90 -7.72 7.83 18.76
C PHE A 90 -8.76 6.72 18.77
N HIS A 91 -9.94 6.96 18.19
CA HIS A 91 -11.00 5.95 18.10
C HIS A 91 -10.55 4.65 17.41
N ALA A 92 -9.80 4.76 16.30
CA ALA A 92 -9.28 3.58 15.62
C ALA A 92 -8.30 2.79 16.50
N LEU A 93 -7.41 3.48 17.20
CA LEU A 93 -6.48 2.85 18.15
C LEU A 93 -7.21 2.22 19.34
N SER A 94 -8.21 2.90 19.90
CA SER A 94 -9.01 2.37 21.02
C SER A 94 -9.70 1.06 20.66
N LEU A 95 -10.32 0.99 19.48
CA LEU A 95 -10.95 -0.25 19.00
C LEU A 95 -9.93 -1.37 18.81
N ALA A 96 -8.80 -1.10 18.15
CA ALA A 96 -7.76 -2.10 17.94
C ALA A 96 -7.15 -2.61 19.24
N THR A 97 -7.01 -1.72 20.23
CA THR A 97 -6.45 -2.04 21.54
C THR A 97 -7.42 -2.83 22.41
N ALA A 98 -8.73 -2.54 22.32
CA ALA A 98 -9.77 -3.22 23.08
C ALA A 98 -10.10 -4.63 22.55
N GLU A 99 -9.84 -4.89 21.26
CA GLU A 99 -10.09 -6.19 20.63
C GLU A 99 -8.99 -7.20 21.01
N ARG A 100 -9.14 -7.84 22.19
CA ARG A 100 -8.19 -8.84 22.73
C ARG A 100 -8.88 -10.19 23.04
N PRO A 101 -8.35 -11.33 22.54
CA PRO A 101 -7.24 -11.45 21.59
C PRO A 101 -7.68 -10.98 20.18
N ALA A 102 -6.73 -10.41 19.44
CA ALA A 102 -6.99 -9.94 18.08
C ALA A 102 -7.36 -11.14 17.18
N ARG A 103 -8.40 -10.98 16.36
CA ARG A 103 -8.92 -12.07 15.53
C ARG A 103 -7.93 -12.42 14.41
N PRO A 104 -7.49 -13.69 14.28
CA PRO A 104 -6.56 -14.09 13.23
C PRO A 104 -7.19 -13.90 11.85
N THR A 105 -6.38 -13.51 10.87
CA THR A 105 -6.80 -13.47 9.48
C THR A 105 -7.04 -14.88 8.96
N ALA A 106 -8.19 -15.11 8.34
CA ALA A 106 -8.56 -16.43 7.84
C ALA A 106 -7.54 -16.94 6.78
N PRO A 107 -7.05 -18.19 6.87
CA PRO A 107 -6.07 -18.73 5.92
C PRO A 107 -6.51 -18.63 4.46
N GLU A 108 -7.80 -18.80 4.18
CA GLU A 108 -8.37 -18.65 2.84
C GLU A 108 -8.25 -17.22 2.29
N HIS A 109 -8.28 -16.20 3.15
CA HIS A 109 -8.09 -14.80 2.75
C HIS A 109 -6.62 -14.53 2.44
N ILE A 110 -5.70 -15.08 3.24
CA ILE A 110 -4.25 -14.97 2.99
C ILE A 110 -3.90 -15.66 1.67
N ALA A 111 -4.40 -16.87 1.44
CA ALA A 111 -4.18 -17.61 0.19
C ALA A 111 -4.76 -16.85 -1.01
N CYS A 112 -5.96 -16.29 -0.88
CA CYS A 112 -6.57 -15.45 -1.92
C CYS A 112 -5.71 -14.22 -2.23
N ALA A 113 -5.27 -13.50 -1.20
CA ALA A 113 -4.41 -12.33 -1.33
C ALA A 113 -3.06 -12.69 -1.97
N ALA A 114 -2.50 -13.86 -1.66
CA ALA A 114 -1.27 -14.37 -2.27
C ALA A 114 -1.43 -14.60 -3.78
N THR A 115 -2.53 -15.22 -4.21
CA THR A 115 -2.83 -15.41 -5.65
C THR A 115 -2.96 -14.05 -6.37
N ILE A 116 -3.74 -13.12 -5.80
CA ILE A 116 -3.92 -11.78 -6.37
C ILE A 116 -2.56 -11.06 -6.46
N ALA A 117 -1.74 -11.14 -5.40
CA ALA A 117 -0.42 -10.53 -5.35
C ALA A 117 0.53 -11.11 -6.41
N ALA A 118 0.56 -12.43 -6.59
CA ALA A 118 1.42 -13.08 -7.57
C ALA A 118 1.07 -12.65 -9.01
N VAL A 119 -0.19 -12.82 -9.41
CA VAL A 119 -0.65 -12.49 -10.76
C VAL A 119 -0.54 -10.98 -11.04
N SER A 120 -0.92 -10.13 -10.07
CA SER A 120 -0.80 -8.68 -10.25
C SER A 120 0.65 -8.22 -10.38
N ARG A 121 1.59 -8.86 -9.67
CA ARG A 121 3.02 -8.55 -9.76
C ARG A 121 3.56 -8.90 -11.14
N GLU A 122 3.25 -10.09 -11.63
CA GLU A 122 3.67 -10.55 -12.94
C GLU A 122 3.21 -9.57 -14.02
N VAL A 123 1.91 -9.31 -14.11
CA VAL A 123 1.34 -8.37 -15.09
C VAL A 123 1.94 -6.98 -14.97
N TYR A 124 2.11 -6.48 -13.74
CA TYR A 124 2.74 -5.18 -13.51
C TYR A 124 4.18 -5.15 -14.03
N ARG A 125 4.97 -6.19 -13.75
CA ARG A 125 6.37 -6.25 -14.15
C ARG A 125 6.52 -6.42 -15.65
N SER A 126 5.66 -7.22 -16.28
CA SER A 126 5.67 -7.40 -17.72
C SER A 126 5.43 -6.08 -18.46
N LEU A 127 4.52 -5.23 -17.97
CA LEU A 127 4.36 -3.88 -18.55
C LEU A 127 5.53 -2.95 -18.20
N VAL A 128 5.91 -2.84 -16.93
CA VAL A 128 6.77 -1.75 -16.47
C VAL A 128 8.26 -1.98 -16.73
N TYR A 129 8.70 -3.24 -16.70
CA TYR A 129 10.11 -3.61 -16.77
C TYR A 129 10.47 -4.47 -17.99
N GLU A 130 9.53 -5.25 -18.55
CA GLU A 130 9.83 -6.19 -19.64
C GLU A 130 9.36 -5.66 -21.01
N GLN A 131 8.28 -4.87 -21.05
CA GLN A 131 7.76 -4.31 -22.30
C GLN A 131 8.75 -3.31 -22.90
N ARG A 132 9.32 -3.69 -24.05
CA ARG A 132 10.13 -2.79 -24.88
C ARG A 132 9.28 -1.59 -25.30
N GLY A 133 9.80 -0.38 -25.12
CA GLY A 133 9.09 0.86 -25.44
C GLY A 133 8.37 1.50 -24.25
N PHE A 134 8.24 0.82 -23.10
CA PHE A 134 7.48 1.38 -21.98
C PHE A 134 8.16 2.61 -21.36
N HIS A 135 9.49 2.66 -21.35
CA HIS A 135 10.22 3.83 -20.86
C HIS A 135 9.98 5.05 -21.77
N GLU A 136 10.07 4.88 -23.09
CA GLU A 136 9.80 5.93 -24.07
C GLU A 136 8.34 6.38 -23.98
N PHE A 137 7.41 5.44 -23.90
CA PHE A 137 5.98 5.73 -23.68
C PHE A 137 5.77 6.56 -22.41
N PHE A 138 6.33 6.13 -21.28
CA PHE A 138 6.22 6.84 -20.00
C PHE A 138 6.73 8.29 -20.11
N ARG A 139 7.86 8.53 -20.78
CA ARG A 139 8.39 9.88 -20.99
C ARG A 139 7.53 10.70 -21.96
N ALA A 140 6.89 10.07 -22.94
CA ALA A 140 6.03 10.74 -23.91
C ALA A 140 4.65 11.13 -23.34
N VAL A 141 4.11 10.30 -22.44
CA VAL A 141 2.73 10.48 -21.92
C VAL A 141 2.68 11.03 -20.50
N THR A 142 3.83 11.39 -19.91
CA THR A 142 3.89 12.04 -18.59
C THR A 142 4.87 13.20 -18.60
N PRO A 143 4.66 14.25 -17.78
CA PRO A 143 5.57 15.40 -17.72
C PRO A 143 6.80 15.10 -16.85
N ILE A 144 7.35 13.87 -16.93
CA ILE A 144 8.48 13.46 -16.09
C ILE A 144 9.74 14.27 -16.38
N ASP A 145 9.95 14.65 -17.64
CA ASP A 145 11.03 15.52 -18.10
C ASP A 145 10.94 16.93 -17.48
N VAL A 146 9.73 17.47 -17.35
CA VAL A 146 9.49 18.74 -16.64
C VAL A 146 9.74 18.56 -15.15
N ILE A 147 9.19 17.50 -14.53
CA ILE A 147 9.37 17.19 -13.11
C ILE A 147 10.85 17.01 -12.74
N GLU A 148 11.64 16.38 -13.60
CA GLU A 148 13.09 16.20 -13.46
C GLU A 148 13.84 17.54 -13.40
N ARG A 149 13.33 18.58 -14.07
CA ARG A 149 13.93 19.93 -14.14
C ARG A 149 13.37 20.88 -13.09
N MET A 150 12.19 20.58 -12.54
CA MET A 150 11.56 21.41 -11.52
C MET A 150 12.32 21.32 -10.20
N GLN A 151 12.62 22.46 -9.58
CA GLN A 151 13.14 22.56 -8.21
C GLN A 151 12.02 22.38 -7.16
N VAL A 152 11.09 21.45 -7.40
CA VAL A 152 9.99 21.17 -6.47
C VAL A 152 10.47 20.13 -5.46
N GLY A 153 10.96 20.64 -4.32
CA GLY A 153 11.49 19.85 -3.22
C GLY A 153 13.02 19.70 -3.25
N SER A 154 13.61 19.33 -2.13
CA SER A 154 15.07 19.27 -1.93
C SER A 154 15.73 17.94 -2.34
N ARG A 155 15.04 17.10 -3.10
CA ARG A 155 15.40 15.69 -3.28
C ARG A 155 15.78 15.39 -4.72
N THR A 156 16.75 14.48 -4.86
CA THR A 156 17.08 13.85 -6.15
C THR A 156 15.84 13.12 -6.70
N VAL A 157 15.74 13.06 -8.03
CA VAL A 157 14.66 12.38 -8.74
C VAL A 157 15.03 10.93 -9.10
N HIS A 158 16.33 10.65 -9.13
CA HIS A 158 16.90 9.35 -9.51
C HIS A 158 17.75 8.75 -8.39
N ARG A 159 17.82 7.41 -8.39
CA ARG A 159 18.82 6.62 -7.66
C ARG A 159 20.18 6.80 -8.31
N HIS A 160 21.24 6.57 -7.53
CA HIS A 160 22.62 6.58 -8.03
C HIS A 160 22.87 5.47 -9.06
N GLU A 161 22.26 4.30 -8.85
CA GLU A 161 22.42 3.11 -9.68
C GLU A 161 21.12 2.71 -10.39
N GLY A 162 21.27 1.94 -11.48
CA GLY A 162 20.18 1.44 -12.31
C GLY A 162 19.96 2.24 -13.59
N GLU A 163 19.13 1.68 -14.47
CA GLU A 163 18.79 2.26 -15.78
C GLU A 163 17.28 2.37 -15.99
N GLY A 164 16.87 3.24 -16.91
CA GLY A 164 15.47 3.45 -17.28
C GLY A 164 14.59 3.75 -16.08
N ILE A 165 13.47 3.02 -15.97
CA ILE A 165 12.52 3.19 -14.87
C ILE A 165 13.10 2.74 -13.54
N ALA A 166 13.96 1.73 -13.48
CA ALA A 166 14.53 1.24 -12.21
C ALA A 166 15.38 2.32 -11.49
N LYS A 167 15.93 3.27 -12.25
CA LYS A 167 16.67 4.42 -11.73
C LYS A 167 15.74 5.48 -11.10
N LEU A 168 14.47 5.54 -11.46
CA LEU A 168 13.56 6.59 -10.97
C LEU A 168 13.20 6.35 -9.49
N LEU A 169 13.01 7.42 -8.73
CA LEU A 169 12.51 7.29 -7.35
C LEU A 169 10.97 7.19 -7.33
N PRO A 170 10.38 6.56 -6.27
CA PRO A 170 8.94 6.34 -6.20
C PRO A 170 8.08 7.61 -6.20
N VAL A 171 8.59 8.73 -5.67
CA VAL A 171 7.83 9.99 -5.60
C VAL A 171 7.63 10.60 -7.01
N PRO A 172 8.69 10.86 -7.79
CA PRO A 172 8.56 11.27 -9.19
C PRO A 172 7.71 10.31 -10.04
N TRP A 173 7.88 9.00 -9.86
CA TRP A 173 7.07 7.98 -10.53
C TRP A 173 5.57 8.18 -10.29
N VAL A 174 5.14 8.27 -9.03
CA VAL A 174 3.72 8.47 -8.72
C VAL A 174 3.25 9.87 -9.15
N PHE A 175 4.10 10.88 -9.01
CA PHE A 175 3.75 12.26 -9.33
C PHE A 175 3.49 12.45 -10.83
N ALA A 176 4.36 11.91 -11.70
CA ALA A 176 4.22 11.99 -13.15
C ALA A 176 2.89 11.39 -13.64
N TRP A 177 2.52 10.18 -13.17
CA TRP A 177 1.23 9.56 -13.50
C TRP A 177 0.02 10.25 -12.87
N THR A 178 0.22 10.99 -11.79
CA THR A 178 -0.84 11.81 -11.18
C THR A 178 -1.16 13.01 -12.06
N GLN A 179 -0.14 13.67 -12.63
CA GLN A 179 -0.35 14.84 -13.50
C GLN A 179 -1.20 14.49 -14.72
N THR A 180 -1.00 13.31 -15.31
CA THR A 180 -1.75 12.88 -16.50
C THR A 180 -3.00 12.08 -16.18
N ARG A 181 -3.37 11.97 -14.90
CA ARG A 181 -4.62 11.34 -14.43
C ARG A 181 -4.79 9.84 -14.76
N HIS A 182 -3.78 9.20 -15.36
CA HIS A 182 -3.77 7.77 -15.62
C HIS A 182 -3.64 6.94 -14.34
N LEU A 183 -2.91 7.47 -13.34
CA LEU A 183 -2.75 6.85 -12.02
C LEU A 183 -2.28 5.39 -12.06
N LEU A 184 -1.56 4.98 -13.11
CA LEU A 184 -1.06 3.61 -13.34
C LEU A 184 -0.48 2.95 -12.08
N PRO A 185 0.38 3.61 -11.26
CA PRO A 185 0.97 3.01 -10.07
C PRO A 185 -0.02 2.63 -8.97
N ALA A 186 -1.24 3.18 -9.01
CA ALA A 186 -2.25 3.00 -7.98
C ALA A 186 -3.10 1.73 -8.18
N TRP A 187 -3.20 1.23 -9.42
CA TRP A 187 -4.19 0.20 -9.77
C TRP A 187 -3.68 -0.87 -10.72
N PHE A 188 -2.65 -0.60 -11.54
CA PHE A 188 -2.26 -1.52 -12.61
C PHE A 188 -1.86 -2.90 -12.06
N GLY A 189 -2.31 -3.96 -12.73
CA GLY A 189 -2.18 -5.36 -12.31
C GLY A 189 -3.27 -5.84 -11.36
N ALA A 190 -4.01 -4.96 -10.66
CA ALA A 190 -5.04 -5.38 -9.70
C ALA A 190 -6.20 -6.13 -10.38
N GLY A 191 -6.67 -5.64 -11.53
CA GLY A 191 -7.74 -6.29 -12.30
C GLY A 191 -7.39 -7.71 -12.74
N SER A 192 -6.18 -7.91 -13.27
CA SER A 192 -5.69 -9.24 -13.64
C SER A 192 -5.52 -10.16 -12.42
N GLY A 193 -5.06 -9.61 -11.29
CA GLY A 193 -4.98 -10.36 -10.04
C GLY A 193 -6.35 -10.87 -9.56
N LEU A 194 -7.40 -10.05 -9.66
CA LEU A 194 -8.76 -10.43 -9.33
C LEU A 194 -9.33 -11.46 -10.31
N ALA A 195 -9.15 -11.26 -11.62
CA ALA A 195 -9.61 -12.20 -12.64
C ALA A 195 -8.89 -13.56 -12.57
N GLY A 196 -7.60 -13.56 -12.24
CA GLY A 196 -6.83 -14.80 -12.01
C GLY A 196 -7.39 -15.64 -10.86
N ARG A 197 -8.01 -14.99 -9.85
CA ARG A 197 -8.67 -15.69 -8.74
C ARG A 197 -9.97 -16.37 -9.16
N GLU A 198 -10.76 -15.74 -10.02
CA GLU A 198 -12.03 -16.32 -10.51
C GLU A 198 -11.80 -17.62 -11.30
N ARG A 199 -10.64 -17.74 -11.96
CA ARG A 199 -10.23 -18.94 -12.70
C ARG A 199 -9.62 -20.03 -11.82
N ALA A 200 -9.16 -19.70 -10.62
CA ALA A 200 -8.64 -20.68 -9.67
C ALA A 200 -9.81 -21.39 -8.98
N PRO A 201 -9.94 -22.74 -9.06
CA PRO A 201 -11.10 -23.45 -8.55
C PRO A 201 -11.31 -23.12 -7.07
N THR A 202 -12.47 -22.54 -6.77
CA THR A 202 -12.92 -22.31 -5.41
C THR A 202 -13.05 -23.66 -4.73
N ALA A 203 -12.25 -23.94 -3.70
CA ALA A 203 -12.49 -25.07 -2.81
C ALA A 203 -13.95 -25.00 -2.37
N ARG A 204 -14.78 -25.90 -2.91
CA ARG A 204 -16.23 -25.93 -2.67
C ARG A 204 -16.44 -26.02 -1.17
N ARG A 205 -16.98 -24.96 -0.57
CA ARG A 205 -17.56 -25.04 0.79
C ARG A 205 -18.59 -26.16 0.74
N GLY A 206 -18.35 -27.23 1.50
CA GLY A 206 -19.28 -28.34 1.65
C GLY A 206 -20.64 -27.81 2.06
N ALA A 207 -21.61 -27.93 1.17
CA ALA A 207 -23.01 -27.81 1.52
C ALA A 207 -23.33 -28.99 2.46
N ARG A 208 -23.28 -28.74 3.77
CA ARG A 208 -23.85 -29.63 4.77
C ARG A 208 -25.37 -29.60 4.54
N ARG A 209 -25.87 -30.57 3.78
CA ARG A 209 -27.31 -30.88 3.74
C ARG A 209 -27.70 -31.31 5.15
N VAL A 210 -28.51 -30.48 5.80
CA VAL A 210 -29.31 -30.91 6.94
C VAL A 210 -30.40 -31.82 6.37
N ARG A 211 -30.36 -33.09 6.76
CA ARG A 211 -31.53 -33.97 6.84
C ARG A 211 -31.62 -34.43 8.28
#